data_AF-A0A7W2GSA1-F1
#
_entry.id   AF-A0A7W2GSA1-F1
#
_cell.length_a   1.000
_cell.length_b   1.000
_cell.length_c   1.000
_cell.angle_alpha   90.00
_cell.angle_beta   90.00
_cell.angle_gamma   90.00
#
_symmetry.space_group_name_H-M   'P 1'
#
loop_
_entity.id
_entity.type
_entity.pdbx_description
1 polymer ?
#
loop_
_entity_poly.entity_id
_entity_poly.type
_entity_poly.pdbx_seq_one_letter_code
_entity_poly.pdbx_strand_id
1 'polypeptide(L)'
;MMTKDITPQEAIKRIEQHFGSREEMLLHTLTMLSTTGQPADITFYRRKPLLDVRVSTKIGAARLYGLESHLPRLLKRIGFSNGVVASLGEIWTVNPMPMDGFCPEELAAVDLVQGEERQGPQGETLRKMIRKTYHCKSRKETDYFLRRWIAS
;
A
#
# COMPACT_ATOMS: atom_id res chain seq x y z
N MET A 1 -20.89 -16.36 -15.29
CA MET A 1 -19.94 -15.44 -15.95
C MET A 1 -18.56 -15.80 -15.43
N MET A 2 -17.69 -16.38 -16.26
CA MET A 2 -16.29 -16.60 -15.87
C MET A 2 -15.59 -15.25 -15.83
N THR A 3 -15.15 -14.80 -14.65
CA THR A 3 -14.17 -13.72 -14.52
C THR A 3 -12.92 -14.17 -15.25
N LYS A 4 -12.61 -13.56 -16.40
CA LYS A 4 -11.32 -13.78 -17.05
C LYS A 4 -10.24 -13.27 -16.10
N ASP A 5 -9.39 -14.17 -15.64
CA ASP A 5 -8.20 -13.80 -14.87
C ASP A 5 -7.35 -12.85 -15.70
N ILE A 6 -7.24 -11.61 -15.23
CA ILE A 6 -6.45 -10.56 -15.86
C ILE A 6 -4.99 -10.86 -15.52
N THR A 7 -4.11 -10.94 -16.51
CA THR A 7 -2.68 -11.11 -16.24
C THR A 7 -2.12 -9.87 -15.52
N PRO A 8 -1.05 -10.00 -14.69
CA PRO A 8 -0.45 -8.84 -14.03
C PRO A 8 -0.06 -7.71 -14.99
N GLN A 9 0.37 -8.05 -16.21
CA GLN A 9 0.74 -7.10 -17.25
C GLN A 9 -0.49 -6.34 -17.78
N GLU A 10 -1.61 -7.03 -17.98
CA GLU A 10 -2.86 -6.43 -18.40
C GLU A 10 -3.46 -5.57 -17.27
N ALA A 11 -3.28 -5.97 -16.01
CA ALA A 11 -3.68 -5.16 -14.85
C ALA A 11 -2.85 -3.87 -14.76
N ILE A 12 -1.52 -3.95 -14.91
CA ILE A 12 -0.62 -2.77 -14.94
C ILE A 12 -1.04 -1.83 -16.08
N LYS A 13 -1.28 -2.35 -17.28
CA LYS A 13 -1.70 -1.54 -18.42
C LYS A 13 -3.03 -0.82 -18.18
N ARG A 14 -4.00 -1.48 -17.54
CA ARG A 14 -5.29 -0.86 -17.17
C ARG A 14 -5.12 0.20 -16.09
N ILE A 15 -4.23 -0.02 -15.12
CA ILE A 15 -3.89 0.97 -14.09
C ILE A 15 -3.23 2.20 -14.73
N GLU A 16 -2.27 2.01 -15.63
CA GLU A 16 -1.64 3.11 -16.37
C GLU A 16 -2.65 3.87 -17.24
N GLN A 17 -3.57 3.16 -17.89
CA GLN A 17 -4.66 3.79 -18.66
C GLN A 17 -5.63 4.58 -17.79
N HIS A 18 -5.89 4.12 -16.56
CA HIS A 18 -6.87 4.75 -15.67
C HIS A 18 -6.28 5.90 -14.86
N PHE A 19 -5.04 5.78 -14.42
CA PHE A 19 -4.39 6.74 -13.52
C PHE A 19 -3.29 7.56 -14.18
N GLY A 20 -2.83 7.25 -15.40
CA GLY A 20 -1.79 8.00 -16.11
C GLY A 20 -0.37 7.86 -15.53
N SER A 21 -0.23 7.88 -14.20
CA SER A 21 1.04 7.79 -13.49
C SER A 21 0.91 7.05 -12.15
N ARG A 22 2.05 6.54 -11.66
CA ARG A 22 2.14 5.98 -10.30
C ARG A 22 1.75 7.01 -9.24
N GLU A 23 2.12 8.28 -9.43
CA GLU A 23 1.82 9.34 -8.44
C GLU A 23 0.33 9.60 -8.34
N GLU A 24 -0.39 9.59 -9.47
CA GLU A 24 -1.85 9.70 -9.50
C GLU A 24 -2.53 8.50 -8.85
N MET A 25 -2.03 7.28 -9.09
CA MET A 25 -2.53 6.09 -8.40
C MET A 25 -2.34 6.21 -6.88
N LEU A 26 -1.14 6.61 -6.42
CA LEU A 26 -0.89 6.83 -4.99
C LEU A 26 -1.76 7.93 -4.40
N LEU A 27 -1.95 9.03 -5.13
CA LEU A 27 -2.83 10.12 -4.72
C LEU A 27 -4.28 9.65 -4.57
N HIS A 28 -4.76 8.84 -5.51
CA HIS A 28 -6.09 8.26 -5.44
C HIS A 28 -6.24 7.37 -4.19
N THR A 29 -5.31 6.44 -3.96
CA THR A 29 -5.32 5.57 -2.77
C THR A 29 -5.27 6.38 -1.48
N LEU A 30 -4.37 7.36 -1.38
CA LEU A 30 -4.26 8.22 -0.19
C LEU A 30 -5.53 9.04 0.05
N THR A 31 -6.20 9.50 -1.02
CA THR A 31 -7.48 10.21 -0.92
C THR A 31 -8.57 9.29 -0.38
N MET A 32 -8.66 8.07 -0.92
CA MET A 32 -9.60 7.05 -0.44
C MET A 32 -9.36 6.75 1.04
N LEU A 33 -8.13 6.42 1.44
CA LEU A 33 -7.79 6.11 2.82
C LEU A 33 -7.99 7.28 3.78
N SER A 34 -7.72 8.51 3.33
CA SER A 34 -7.99 9.74 4.07
C SER A 34 -9.50 9.93 4.34
N THR A 35 -10.35 9.40 3.46
CA THR A 35 -11.80 9.54 3.52
C THR A 35 -12.46 8.41 4.31
N THR A 36 -12.03 7.16 4.09
CA THR A 36 -12.58 5.98 4.79
C THR A 36 -11.96 5.78 6.17
N GLY A 37 -10.79 6.35 6.40
CA GLY A 37 -9.98 6.11 7.58
C GLY A 37 -9.33 4.73 7.60
N GLN A 38 -9.44 3.91 6.54
CA GLN A 38 -8.89 2.55 6.53
C GLN A 38 -7.39 2.54 6.88
N PRO A 39 -6.93 1.64 7.79
CA PRO A 39 -5.51 1.50 8.09
C PRO A 39 -4.71 1.08 6.85
N ALA A 40 -3.42 1.41 6.84
CA ALA A 40 -2.51 0.99 5.78
C ALA A 40 -1.08 0.87 6.27
N ASP A 41 -0.34 -0.01 5.60
CA ASP A 41 1.12 -0.03 5.65
C ASP A 41 1.67 0.93 4.59
N ILE A 42 2.53 1.85 5.03
CA ILE A 42 3.17 2.86 4.18
C ILE A 42 4.65 2.52 4.06
N THR A 43 5.09 2.14 2.85
CA THR A 43 6.50 1.87 2.59
C THR A 43 7.16 3.10 1.98
N PHE A 44 8.50 3.21 2.10
CA PHE A 44 9.25 4.38 1.63
C PHE A 44 10.46 3.96 0.81
N TYR A 45 10.99 4.87 0.00
CA TYR A 45 12.22 4.62 -0.74
C TYR A 45 13.47 4.48 0.15
N ARG A 46 13.53 5.25 1.25
CA ARG A 46 14.79 5.49 2.00
C ARG A 46 14.68 5.24 3.51
N ARG A 47 13.58 4.66 3.99
CA ARG A 47 13.39 4.41 5.43
C ARG A 47 12.44 3.23 5.69
N LYS A 48 12.37 2.84 6.96
CA LYS A 48 11.46 1.79 7.44
C LYS A 48 9.99 2.15 7.20
N PRO A 49 9.12 1.16 6.95
CA PRO A 49 7.70 1.38 6.75
C PRO A 49 7.00 1.89 8.01
N LEU A 50 5.86 2.59 7.84
CA LEU A 50 4.86 2.77 8.90
C LEU A 50 3.85 1.64 8.77
N LEU A 51 3.46 1.01 9.88
CA LEU A 51 2.53 -0.10 9.88
C LEU A 51 1.22 0.29 10.54
N ASP A 52 0.10 -0.21 10.01
CA ASP A 52 -1.23 -0.04 10.58
C ASP A 52 -1.59 1.42 10.90
N VAL A 53 -1.12 2.36 10.05
CA VAL A 53 -1.38 3.79 10.23
C VAL A 53 -2.58 4.24 9.43
N ARG A 54 -3.29 5.25 9.93
CA ARG A 54 -4.37 5.93 9.19
C ARG A 54 -3.84 7.22 8.59
N VAL A 55 -4.24 7.51 7.35
CA VAL A 55 -3.92 8.76 6.66
C VAL A 55 -4.78 9.88 7.26
N SER A 56 -4.19 11.05 7.53
CA SER A 56 -4.93 12.21 8.00
C SER A 56 -6.09 12.55 7.06
N THR A 57 -7.25 12.90 7.61
CA THR A 57 -8.48 13.26 6.87
C THR A 57 -8.37 14.50 5.99
N LYS A 58 -7.26 15.26 6.10
CA LYS A 58 -7.09 16.54 5.39
C LYS A 58 -7.13 16.42 3.86
N ILE A 59 -6.62 15.31 3.29
CA ILE A 59 -6.62 15.10 1.83
C ILE A 59 -8.05 14.85 1.34
N GLY A 60 -8.78 13.93 1.99
CA GLY A 60 -10.18 13.63 1.70
C GLY A 60 -11.07 14.87 1.88
N ALA A 61 -10.89 15.61 2.98
CA ALA A 61 -11.62 16.85 3.23
C ALA A 61 -11.35 17.92 2.15
N ALA A 62 -10.08 18.09 1.73
CA ALA A 62 -9.76 19.07 0.69
C ALA A 62 -10.44 18.75 -0.64
N ARG A 63 -10.60 17.48 -0.99
CA ARG A 63 -11.36 17.04 -2.17
C ARG A 63 -12.87 17.25 -1.98
N LEU A 64 -13.40 16.86 -0.82
CA LEU A 64 -14.85 16.93 -0.55
C LEU A 64 -15.36 18.38 -0.55
N TYR A 65 -14.55 19.33 -0.08
CA TYR A 65 -14.93 20.73 0.05
C TYR A 65 -14.43 21.64 -1.08
N GLY A 66 -13.91 21.10 -2.18
CA GLY A 66 -13.44 21.90 -3.32
C GLY A 66 -12.24 22.81 -2.98
N LEU A 67 -11.30 22.31 -2.17
CA LEU A 67 -10.09 23.01 -1.73
C LEU A 67 -8.85 22.48 -2.47
N GLU A 68 -8.94 22.27 -3.78
CA GLU A 68 -7.89 21.65 -4.59
C GLU A 68 -6.57 22.44 -4.55
N SER A 69 -6.64 23.76 -4.39
CA SER A 69 -5.48 24.64 -4.24
C SER A 69 -4.60 24.30 -3.04
N HIS A 70 -5.15 23.62 -2.03
CA HIS A 70 -4.41 23.19 -0.83
C HIS A 70 -3.71 21.84 -1.01
N LEU A 71 -4.10 21.02 -1.99
CA LEU A 71 -3.56 19.68 -2.19
C LEU A 71 -2.03 19.65 -2.36
N PRO A 72 -1.40 20.52 -3.16
CA PRO A 72 0.06 20.49 -3.31
C PRO A 72 0.80 20.66 -1.96
N ARG A 73 0.26 21.47 -1.05
CA ARG A 73 0.83 21.63 0.30
C ARG A 73 0.57 20.41 1.17
N LEU A 74 -0.63 19.83 1.11
CA LEU A 74 -0.98 18.63 1.86
C LEU A 74 -0.13 17.42 1.43
N LEU A 75 0.14 17.26 0.13
CA LEU A 75 0.95 16.16 -0.41
C LEU A 75 2.43 16.28 -0.08
N LYS A 76 2.92 17.47 0.27
CA LYS A 76 4.27 17.65 0.84
C LYS A 76 4.34 17.27 2.32
N ARG A 77 3.21 17.16 3.01
CA ARG A 77 3.12 16.98 4.47
C ARG A 77 1.91 16.11 4.86
N ILE A 78 1.89 14.89 4.37
CA ILE A 78 0.88 13.88 4.68
C ILE A 78 1.11 13.41 6.12
N GLY A 79 0.14 13.66 6.99
CA GLY A 79 0.18 13.21 8.38
C GLY A 79 -0.42 11.81 8.55
N PHE A 80 0.13 11.04 9.47
CA PHE A 80 -0.33 9.70 9.82
C PHE A 80 -0.74 9.63 11.31
N SER A 81 -1.56 8.65 11.67
CA SER A 81 -2.10 8.48 13.03
C SER A 81 -1.03 8.32 14.13
N ASN A 82 0.17 7.86 13.78
CA ASN A 82 1.30 7.75 14.72
C ASN A 82 2.11 9.05 14.87
N GLY A 83 1.62 10.18 14.35
CA GLY A 83 2.27 11.49 14.42
C GLY A 83 3.37 11.72 13.39
N VAL A 84 3.76 10.70 12.61
CA VAL A 84 4.74 10.85 11.53
C VAL A 84 4.14 11.65 10.38
N VAL A 85 5.00 12.41 9.70
CA VAL A 85 4.69 13.14 8.47
C VAL A 85 5.60 12.64 7.35
N ALA A 86 5.07 12.55 6.13
CA ALA A 86 5.85 12.28 4.92
C ALA A 86 5.33 13.08 3.73
N SER A 87 6.17 13.29 2.73
CA SER A 87 5.74 13.76 1.41
C SER A 87 5.38 12.58 0.49
N LEU A 88 4.55 12.85 -0.52
CA LEU A 88 4.19 11.86 -1.55
C LEU A 88 5.42 11.26 -2.23
N GLY A 89 6.45 12.08 -2.51
CA GLY A 89 7.69 11.66 -3.15
C GLY A 89 8.57 10.72 -2.31
N GLU A 90 8.33 10.63 -1.00
CA GLU A 90 9.05 9.68 -0.13
C GLU A 90 8.40 8.29 -0.12
N ILE A 91 7.09 8.21 -0.38
CA ILE A 91 6.30 6.99 -0.28
C ILE A 91 6.62 6.10 -1.49
N TRP A 92 6.86 4.81 -1.23
CA TRP A 92 7.07 3.78 -2.25
C TRP A 92 5.76 3.07 -2.60
N THR A 93 5.08 2.49 -1.61
CA THR A 93 3.75 1.90 -1.77
C THR A 93 2.86 2.23 -0.58
N VAL A 94 1.56 2.15 -0.81
CA VAL A 94 0.51 2.22 0.19
C VAL A 94 -0.27 0.92 0.09
N ASN A 95 -0.30 0.14 1.16
CA ASN A 95 -0.95 -1.17 1.18
C ASN A 95 -2.10 -1.10 2.22
N PRO A 96 -3.36 -0.97 1.79
CA PRO A 96 -4.50 -0.96 2.69
C PRO A 96 -4.55 -2.25 3.52
N MET A 97 -4.84 -2.12 4.82
CA MET A 97 -4.96 -3.24 5.76
C MET A 97 -6.41 -3.37 6.22
N PRO A 98 -6.82 -4.53 6.78
CA PRO A 98 -8.14 -4.70 7.37
C PRO A 98 -8.45 -3.66 8.45
N MET A 99 -9.72 -3.24 8.55
CA MET A 99 -10.15 -2.20 9.49
C MET A 99 -9.88 -2.56 10.96
N ASP A 100 -10.04 -3.84 11.28
CA ASP A 100 -9.88 -4.40 12.63
C ASP A 100 -8.46 -4.90 12.90
N GLY A 101 -7.55 -4.76 11.93
CA GLY A 101 -6.19 -5.29 11.98
C GLY A 101 -6.16 -6.81 11.81
N PHE A 102 -5.10 -7.45 12.33
CA PHE A 102 -4.93 -8.90 12.32
C PHE A 102 -4.79 -9.41 13.74
N CYS A 103 -5.43 -10.53 14.07
CA CYS A 103 -5.07 -11.24 15.29
C CYS A 103 -3.78 -12.08 15.10
N PRO A 104 -3.00 -12.33 16.17
CA PRO A 104 -1.78 -13.14 16.06
C PRO A 104 -2.01 -14.53 15.47
N GLU A 105 -3.16 -15.14 15.78
CA GLU A 105 -3.54 -16.47 15.32
C GLU A 105 -3.80 -16.50 13.81
N GLU A 106 -4.46 -15.47 13.27
CA GLU A 106 -4.68 -15.30 11.82
C GLU A 106 -3.35 -15.22 11.08
N LEU A 107 -2.43 -14.38 11.54
CA LEU A 107 -1.12 -14.27 10.91
C LEU A 107 -0.32 -15.57 11.02
N ALA A 108 -0.41 -16.27 12.16
CA ALA A 108 0.28 -17.54 12.35
C ALA A 108 -0.24 -18.65 11.43
N ALA A 109 -1.55 -18.63 11.10
CA ALA A 109 -2.22 -19.62 10.25
C ALA A 109 -1.96 -19.45 8.75
N VAL A 110 -1.42 -18.31 8.32
CA VAL A 110 -1.12 -18.06 6.90
C VAL A 110 -0.11 -19.06 6.33
N ASP A 111 -0.48 -19.71 5.23
CA ASP A 111 0.40 -20.56 4.45
C ASP A 111 1.40 -19.73 3.63
N LEU A 112 2.67 -19.82 4.02
CA LEU A 112 3.76 -19.12 3.35
C LEU A 112 4.16 -19.72 2.00
N VAL A 113 3.65 -20.90 1.62
CA VAL A 113 3.91 -21.50 0.31
C VAL A 113 3.45 -20.59 -0.82
N GLN A 114 2.35 -19.83 -0.62
CA GLN A 114 1.89 -18.80 -1.57
C GLN A 114 2.99 -17.75 -1.87
N GLY A 115 3.90 -17.52 -0.93
CA GLY A 115 5.05 -16.64 -1.12
C GLY A 115 6.02 -17.09 -2.22
N GLU A 116 6.01 -18.36 -2.58
CA GLU A 116 6.88 -18.92 -3.63
C GLU A 116 6.26 -18.83 -5.03
N GLU A 117 4.99 -18.43 -5.14
CA GLU A 117 4.32 -18.21 -6.41
C GLU A 117 4.93 -17.03 -7.17
N ARG A 118 5.09 -17.20 -8.48
CA ARG A 118 5.62 -16.16 -9.37
C ARG A 118 4.50 -15.24 -9.81
N GLN A 119 4.38 -14.11 -9.11
CA GLN A 119 3.35 -13.10 -9.37
C GLN A 119 3.95 -11.78 -9.92
N GLY A 120 5.28 -11.64 -9.87
CA GLY A 120 5.97 -10.44 -10.35
C GLY A 120 5.99 -10.30 -11.86
N PRO A 121 6.06 -9.07 -12.39
CA PRO A 121 6.07 -8.81 -13.83
C PRO A 121 7.29 -9.39 -14.56
N GLN A 122 8.37 -9.69 -13.84
CA GLN A 122 9.58 -10.34 -14.36
C GLN A 122 9.73 -11.78 -13.84
N GLY A 123 8.62 -12.38 -13.36
CA GLY A 123 8.61 -13.73 -12.80
C GLY A 123 9.18 -13.82 -11.38
N GLU A 124 9.27 -12.71 -10.65
CA GLU A 124 9.64 -12.74 -9.24
C GLU A 124 8.60 -13.44 -8.39
N THR A 125 9.05 -14.13 -7.34
CA THR A 125 8.15 -14.67 -6.33
C THR A 125 7.52 -13.56 -5.50
N LEU A 126 6.31 -13.78 -4.98
CA LEU A 126 5.66 -12.85 -4.06
C LEU A 126 6.57 -12.51 -2.88
N ARG A 127 7.27 -13.49 -2.31
CA ARG A 127 8.27 -13.29 -1.26
C ARG A 127 9.36 -12.30 -1.66
N LYS A 128 9.89 -12.41 -2.88
CA LYS A 128 10.92 -11.49 -3.40
C LYS A 128 10.35 -10.07 -3.54
N MET A 129 9.11 -9.94 -3.99
CA MET A 129 8.42 -8.65 -4.08
C MET A 129 8.24 -8.03 -2.68
N ILE A 130 7.71 -8.78 -1.71
CA ILE A 130 7.50 -8.31 -0.33
C ILE A 130 8.82 -7.89 0.33
N ARG A 131 9.88 -8.69 0.18
CA ARG A 131 11.22 -8.34 0.69
C ARG A 131 11.70 -6.99 0.15
N LYS A 132 11.49 -6.72 -1.13
CA LYS A 132 11.87 -5.45 -1.78
C LYS A 132 10.97 -4.30 -1.32
N THR A 133 9.66 -4.51 -1.27
CA THR A 133 8.68 -3.48 -0.89
C THR A 133 8.86 -3.00 0.56
N TYR A 134 9.13 -3.92 1.48
CA TYR A 134 9.29 -3.61 2.91
C TYR A 134 10.77 -3.47 3.35
N HIS A 135 11.72 -3.54 2.42
CA HIS A 135 13.17 -3.48 2.68
C HIS A 135 13.67 -4.46 3.75
N CYS A 136 13.13 -5.68 3.75
CA CYS A 136 13.43 -6.66 4.79
C CYS A 136 14.89 -7.11 4.71
N LYS A 137 15.55 -7.21 5.86
CA LYS A 137 16.93 -7.66 5.99
C LYS A 137 17.04 -9.16 6.21
N SER A 138 16.04 -9.78 6.84
CA SER A 138 16.06 -11.20 7.19
C SER A 138 14.88 -11.97 6.58
N ARG A 139 14.97 -13.31 6.55
CA ARG A 139 13.85 -14.16 6.15
C ARG A 139 12.67 -14.02 7.11
N LYS A 140 12.93 -14.00 8.43
CA LYS A 140 11.91 -13.81 9.48
C LYS A 140 11.12 -12.51 9.29
N GLU A 141 11.80 -11.43 8.92
CA GLU A 141 11.14 -10.14 8.63
C GLU A 141 10.31 -10.21 7.35
N THR A 142 10.83 -10.83 6.28
CA THR A 142 10.05 -11.07 5.06
C THR A 142 8.81 -11.93 5.34
N ASP A 143 8.97 -12.99 6.14
CA ASP A 143 7.91 -13.88 6.59
C ASP A 143 6.81 -13.15 7.36
N TYR A 144 7.16 -12.15 8.18
CA TYR A 144 6.19 -11.33 8.88
C TYR A 144 5.34 -10.49 7.92
N PHE A 145 5.97 -9.77 6.99
CA PHE A 145 5.24 -8.93 6.02
C PHE A 145 4.49 -9.74 4.97
N LEU A 146 4.99 -10.93 4.62
CA LEU A 146 4.32 -11.83 3.70
C LEU A 146 3.00 -12.34 4.31
N ARG A 147 2.96 -12.62 5.62
CA ARG A 147 1.70 -12.96 6.31
C ARG A 147 0.69 -11.83 6.24
N ARG A 148 1.12 -10.61 6.54
CA ARG A 148 0.27 -9.42 6.48
C ARG A 148 -0.30 -9.21 5.08
N TRP A 149 0.52 -9.42 4.04
CA TRP A 149 0.09 -9.30 2.65
C TRP A 149 -0.92 -10.38 2.23
N ILE A 150 -0.70 -11.64 2.63
CA ILE A 150 -1.60 -12.74 2.26
C ILE A 150 -2.92 -12.65 3.03
N ALA A 151 -2.89 -12.16 4.27
CA ALA A 151 -4.08 -12.02 5.10
C ALA A 151 -4.92 -10.75 4.80
N SER A 152 -4.37 -9.78 4.05
CA SER A 152 -5.04 -8.50 3.73
C SER A 152 -5.99 -8.58 2.55
#